data_AF-A0A0J9CC43-F1
#
_entry.id   AF-A0A0J9CC43-F1
#
_cell.length_a   1.000
_cell.length_b   1.000
_cell.length_c   1.000
_cell.angle_alpha   90.00
_cell.angle_beta   90.00
_cell.angle_gamma   90.00
#
_symmetry.space_group_name_H-M   'P 1'
#
loop_
_entity.id
_entity.type
_entity.pdbx_description
1 polymer ?
#
loop_
_entity_poly.entity_id
_entity_poly.type
_entity_poly.pdbx_seq_one_letter_code
_entity_poly.pdbx_strand_id
1 'polypeptide(L)'
;MGKILDMLYAGELHPADSVIQGCEEYDEMCRESLKEMERFTERLDEDMRAEFDTLMEHYLELTFMEKSHTFSHGFRLGAGIMCEVFCENGRDQA
;
A
#
# COMPACT_ATOMS: atom_id res chain seq x y z
N MET A 1 -0.24 -20.61 16.56
CA MET A 1 0.01 -19.20 16.21
C MET A 1 1.52 -19.03 16.11
N GLY A 2 2.07 -18.96 14.90
CA GLY A 2 3.47 -18.57 14.72
C GLY A 2 3.67 -17.16 15.29
N LYS A 3 4.88 -16.86 15.77
CA LYS A 3 5.15 -15.49 16.23
C LYS A 3 5.05 -14.58 15.00
N ILE A 4 4.48 -13.40 15.17
CA ILE A 4 4.27 -12.43 14.08
C ILE A 4 5.56 -12.13 13.29
N LEU A 5 6.72 -12.23 13.93
CA LEU A 5 8.04 -12.06 13.31
C LEU A 5 8.42 -13.19 12.36
N ASP A 6 8.03 -14.43 12.67
CA ASP A 6 8.30 -15.59 11.83
C ASP A 6 7.46 -15.49 10.55
N MET A 7 6.19 -15.07 10.68
CA MET A 7 5.29 -14.81 9.55
C MET A 7 5.79 -13.63 8.69
N LEU A 8 6.33 -12.57 9.32
CA LEU A 8 6.94 -11.46 8.58
C LEU A 8 8.17 -11.93 7.81
N TYR A 9 9.05 -12.71 8.44
CA TYR A 9 10.26 -13.25 7.80
C TYR A 9 9.93 -14.18 6.64
N ALA A 10 8.91 -15.02 6.80
CA ALA A 10 8.44 -15.93 5.76
C ALA A 10 7.68 -15.23 4.61
N GLY A 11 7.39 -13.93 4.73
CA GLY A 11 6.57 -13.20 3.77
C GLY A 11 5.11 -13.63 3.79
N GLU A 12 4.59 -14.07 4.93
CA GLU A 12 3.19 -14.49 5.09
C GLU A 12 2.27 -13.33 5.52
N LEU A 13 2.85 -12.20 5.93
CA LEU A 13 2.10 -11.01 6.29
C LEU A 13 1.99 -10.07 5.09
N HIS A 14 0.82 -10.11 4.45
CA HIS A 14 0.41 -9.18 3.41
C HIS A 14 -0.91 -8.47 3.81
N PRO A 15 -0.88 -7.52 4.76
CA PRO A 15 -2.09 -6.89 5.26
C PRO A 15 -2.89 -6.21 4.14
N ALA A 16 -2.21 -5.54 3.21
CA ALA A 16 -2.84 -4.88 2.07
C ALA A 16 -3.56 -5.87 1.16
N ASP A 17 -2.90 -6.97 0.80
CA ASP A 17 -3.47 -7.97 -0.12
C ASP A 17 -4.64 -8.71 0.55
N SER A 18 -4.52 -9.05 1.84
CA SER A 18 -5.58 -9.75 2.57
C SER A 18 -6.87 -8.93 2.76
N VAL A 19 -6.78 -7.59 2.74
CA VAL A 19 -7.92 -6.69 2.90
C VAL A 19 -8.61 -6.44 1.55
N ILE A 20 -7.84 -6.45 0.47
CA ILE A 20 -8.32 -6.12 -0.89
C ILE A 20 -8.76 -7.38 -1.65
N GLN A 21 -8.17 -8.54 -1.37
CA GLN A 21 -8.46 -9.79 -2.06
C GLN A 21 -9.94 -10.20 -1.88
N GLY A 22 -10.66 -10.31 -3.00
CA GLY A 22 -12.09 -10.64 -3.03
C GLY A 22 -13.03 -9.43 -2.94
N CYS A 23 -12.52 -8.20 -2.95
CA CYS A 23 -13.32 -7.01 -3.10
C CYS A 23 -13.75 -6.84 -4.57
N GLU A 24 -14.97 -7.25 -4.89
CA GLU A 24 -15.51 -7.17 -6.27
C GLU A 24 -15.49 -5.73 -6.81
N GLU A 25 -15.77 -4.73 -5.96
CA GLU A 25 -15.75 -3.31 -6.34
C GLU A 25 -14.33 -2.86 -6.74
N TYR A 26 -13.31 -3.28 -5.99
CA TYR A 26 -11.92 -2.98 -6.33
C TYR A 26 -11.52 -3.62 -7.65
N ASP A 27 -11.83 -4.90 -7.83
CA ASP A 27 -11.53 -5.64 -9.06
C ASP A 27 -12.23 -5.05 -10.27
N GLU A 28 -13.50 -4.63 -10.13
CA GLU A 28 -14.25 -3.95 -11.18
C GLU A 28 -13.62 -2.60 -11.52
N MET A 29 -13.30 -1.79 -10.51
CA MET A 29 -12.63 -0.50 -10.69
C MET A 29 -11.28 -0.64 -11.39
N CYS A 30 -10.48 -1.66 -11.04
CA CYS A 30 -9.21 -1.94 -11.72
C CYS A 30 -9.41 -2.27 -13.19
N ARG A 31 -10.40 -3.12 -13.52
CA ARG A 31 -10.70 -3.46 -14.93
C ARG A 31 -11.19 -2.24 -15.70
N GLU A 32 -12.03 -1.40 -15.11
CA GLU A 32 -12.52 -0.19 -15.76
C GLU A 32 -11.39 0.83 -15.97
N SER A 33 -10.54 1.05 -14.96
CA SER A 33 -9.38 1.92 -15.07
C SER A 33 -8.42 1.48 -16.19
N LEU A 34 -8.17 0.17 -16.34
CA LEU A 34 -7.34 -0.35 -17.44
C LEU A 34 -7.96 -0.06 -18.81
N LYS A 35 -9.26 -0.29 -18.99
CA LYS A 35 -9.96 0.00 -20.25
C LYS A 35 -9.92 1.48 -20.61
N GLU A 36 -10.14 2.35 -19.62
CA GLU A 36 -10.09 3.79 -19.81
C GLU A 36 -8.68 4.25 -20.20
N MET A 37 -7.64 3.67 -19.57
CA MET A 37 -6.24 3.94 -19.88
C MET A 37 -5.88 3.49 -21.29
N GLU A 38 -6.22 2.26 -21.67
CA GLU A 38 -6.00 1.72 -23.02
C GLU A 38 -6.64 2.62 -24.07
N ARG A 39 -7.94 2.92 -23.93
CA ARG A 39 -8.69 3.80 -24.85
C ARG A 39 -8.07 5.20 -24.96
N PHE A 40 -7.51 5.71 -23.87
CA PHE A 40 -6.81 6.99 -23.89
C PHE A 40 -5.48 6.89 -24.66
N THR A 41 -4.64 5.91 -24.32
CA THR A 41 -3.33 5.71 -24.96
C THR A 41 -3.43 5.40 -26.45
N GLU A 42 -4.50 4.76 -26.92
CA GLU A 42 -4.76 4.52 -28.36
C GLU A 42 -4.93 5.81 -29.17
N ARG A 43 -5.31 6.92 -28.53
CA ARG A 43 -5.51 8.22 -29.18
C ARG A 43 -4.23 9.06 -29.27
N LEU A 44 -3.16 8.62 -28.61
CA LEU A 44 -1.87 9.29 -28.59
C LEU A 44 -1.01 8.82 -29.76
N ASP A 45 -0.23 9.73 -30.33
CA ASP A 45 0.89 9.35 -31.20
C ASP A 45 2.05 8.75 -30.37
N GLU A 46 3.08 8.27 -31.07
CA GLU A 46 4.19 7.53 -30.47
C GLU A 46 4.98 8.38 -29.44
N ASP A 47 5.25 9.65 -29.77
CA ASP A 47 5.99 10.55 -28.89
C ASP A 47 5.16 10.88 -27.64
N MET A 48 3.88 11.22 -27.83
CA MET A 48 2.96 11.49 -26.71
C MET A 48 2.77 10.27 -25.81
N ARG A 49 2.75 9.06 -26.38
CA ARG A 49 2.63 7.83 -25.60
C ARG A 49 3.89 7.59 -24.75
N ALA A 50 5.07 7.80 -25.30
CA ALA A 50 6.33 7.67 -24.54
C ALA A 50 6.43 8.69 -23.39
N GLU A 51 6.00 9.93 -23.62
CA GLU A 51 5.92 10.96 -22.56
C GLU A 51 4.90 10.56 -21.47
N PHE A 52 3.74 10.04 -21.88
CA PHE A 52 2.72 9.58 -20.95
C PHE A 52 3.18 8.38 -20.11
N ASP A 53 3.83 7.39 -20.72
CA ASP A 53 4.38 6.23 -20.01
C ASP A 53 5.40 6.67 -18.95
N THR A 54 6.28 7.62 -19.30
CA THR A 54 7.25 8.20 -18.37
C THR A 54 6.57 8.94 -17.21
N LEU A 55 5.50 9.70 -17.49
CA LEU A 55 4.72 10.38 -16.47
C LEU A 55 4.05 9.39 -15.50
N MET A 56 3.48 8.30 -16.04
CA MET A 56 2.83 7.27 -15.24
C MET A 56 3.82 6.51 -14.37
N GLU A 57 5.00 6.18 -14.89
CA GLU A 57 6.10 5.57 -14.12
C GLU A 57 6.46 6.43 -12.91
N HIS A 58 6.71 7.73 -13.13
CA HIS A 58 7.01 8.66 -12.03
C HIS A 58 5.87 8.76 -11.01
N TYR A 59 4.61 8.78 -11.47
CA TYR A 59 3.45 8.83 -10.58
C TYR A 59 3.34 7.56 -9.72
N LEU A 60 3.59 6.39 -10.31
CA LEU A 60 3.62 5.12 -9.59
C LEU A 60 4.74 5.09 -8.55
N GLU A 61 5.93 5.58 -8.90
CA GLU A 61 7.06 5.64 -7.97
C GLU A 61 6.79 6.59 -6.80
N LEU A 62 6.24 7.78 -7.06
CA LEU A 62 5.80 8.71 -6.01
C LEU A 62 4.76 8.06 -5.09
N THR A 63 3.74 7.42 -5.67
CA THR A 63 2.71 6.71 -4.91
C THR A 63 3.32 5.62 -4.03
N PHE A 64 4.26 4.84 -4.58
CA PHE A 64 4.96 3.79 -3.85
C PHE A 64 5.76 4.36 -2.66
N MET A 65 6.51 5.45 -2.88
CA MET A 65 7.26 6.15 -1.84
C MET A 65 6.34 6.65 -0.72
N GLU A 66 5.25 7.33 -1.06
CA GLU A 66 4.28 7.87 -0.12
C GLU A 66 3.62 6.76 0.72
N LYS A 67 3.17 5.68 0.07
CA LYS A 67 2.55 4.52 0.75
C LYS A 67 3.53 3.85 1.70
N SER A 68 4.77 3.64 1.26
CA SER A 68 5.83 3.02 2.07
C SER A 68 6.19 3.87 3.28
N HIS A 69 6.32 5.19 3.10
CA HIS A 69 6.59 6.13 4.19
C HIS A 69 5.43 6.21 5.17
N THR A 70 4.20 6.32 4.67
CA THR A 70 2.99 6.42 5.50
C THR A 70 2.79 5.15 6.32
N PHE A 71 2.97 3.97 5.70
CA PHE A 71 2.90 2.69 6.42
C PHE A 71 3.96 2.60 7.52
N SER A 72 5.23 2.88 7.19
CA SER A 72 6.33 2.81 8.15
C SER A 72 6.17 3.81 9.31
N HIS A 73 5.76 5.04 9.00
CA HIS A 73 5.51 6.08 9.99
C HIS A 73 4.31 5.71 10.87
N GLY A 74 3.19 5.31 10.27
CA GLY A 74 1.98 4.91 10.98
C GLY A 74 2.22 3.71 11.91
N PHE A 75 3.00 2.72 11.47
CA PHE A 75 3.37 1.57 12.30
C PHE A 75 4.20 1.99 13.52
N ARG A 76 5.23 2.82 13.32
CA ARG A 76 6.06 3.35 14.43
C ARG A 76 5.24 4.18 15.40
N LEU A 77 4.34 5.02 14.89
CA LEU A 77 3.43 5.81 15.72
C LEU A 77 2.53 4.92 16.57
N GLY A 78 1.89 3.91 15.94
CA GLY A 78 1.05 2.94 16.64
C GLY A 78 1.82 2.19 17.73
N ALA A 79 3.01 1.70 17.43
CA ALA A 79 3.88 1.06 18.43
C ALA A 79 4.24 2.01 19.58
N GLY A 80 4.54 3.28 19.29
CA GLY A 80 4.78 4.32 20.30
C GLY A 80 3.59 4.53 21.23
N ILE A 81 2.38 4.66 20.67
CA ILE A 81 1.14 4.80 21.44
C ILE A 81 0.92 3.58 22.36
N MET A 82 1.14 2.37 21.85
CA MET A 82 1.01 1.15 22.65
C MET A 82 2.04 1.13 23.79
N CYS A 83 3.30 1.49 23.51
CA CYS A 83 4.32 1.63 24.55
C CYS A 83 3.91 2.62 25.63
N GLU A 84 3.37 3.79 25.26
CA GLU A 84 2.87 4.79 26.23
C GLU A 84 1.77 4.21 27.12
N VAL A 85 0.69 3.70 26.52
CA VAL A 85 -0.46 3.14 27.23
C VAL A 85 -0.09 1.96 28.11
N PHE A 86 0.74 1.03 27.64
CA PHE A 86 1.11 -0.17 28.41
C PHE A 86 2.23 0.08 29.41
N CYS A 87 3.15 1.04 29.19
CA CYS A 87 4.13 1.42 30.20
C CYS A 87 3.49 2.19 31.37
N GLU A 88 2.45 3.00 31.11
CA GLU A 88 1.67 3.64 32.17
C GLU A 88 0.86 2.61 32.96
N ASN A 89 0.12 1.72 32.29
CA ASN A 89 -0.63 0.64 32.95
C ASN A 89 0.25 -0.36 33.71
N GLY A 90 1.52 -0.54 33.28
CA GLY A 90 2.49 -1.41 33.96
C GLY A 90 3.08 -0.80 35.24
N ARG A 91 3.02 0.53 35.42
CA ARG A 91 3.44 1.22 36.66
C ARG A 91 2.38 1.17 37.75
N ASP A 92 1.10 1.14 37.39
CA ASP A 92 -0.01 1.03 38.35
C ASP A 92 -0.26 -0.41 38.84
N GLN A 93 0.38 -1.40 38.22
CA GLN A 93 0.33 -2.82 38.62
C GLN A 93 1.63 -3.34 39.26
N ALA A 94 2.63 -2.47 39.49
CA ALA A 94 3.93 -2.82 40.09
C ALA A 94 4.05 -2.41 41.56
#